data_AF-A0A4Q2YKX7-F1
#
_entry.id   AF-A0A4Q2YKX7-F1
#
_cell.length_a   1.000
_cell.length_b   1.000
_cell.length_c   1.000
_cell.angle_alpha   90.00
_cell.angle_beta   90.00
_cell.angle_gamma   90.00
#
_symmetry.space_group_name_H-M   'P 1'
#
loop_
_entity.id
_entity.type
_entity.pdbx_description
1 polymer ?
#
loop_
_entity_poly.entity_id
_entity_poly.type
_entity_poly.pdbx_seq_one_letter_code
_entity_poly.pdbx_strand_id
1 'polypeptide(L)'
;GNPAELEKSLATRTATDSAGRPFYNPNPGPDGLNSQQKIITFIENHDGLNRFRVAGITEQRNRLAQALLLTLPGIPCLYYGTEYALADEAGKTGQDGESGRMMFYHKNGGPTVREVKSSAAFKEISQLAALRASMPVLRTGKLHPLWVDSGAGGTDDGVFAFARSADDGGTFAVVVVNASDKPRVTTDGTDHMRLPPGLKTEGKVLRPLLVTGPGPAPAVKDVPAAGQLDLAVPASGLVVYGAFDAR
;
A
#
# COMPACT_ATOMS: atom_id res chain seq x y z
N GLY A 1 -2.21 7.05 -17.23
CA GLY A 1 -1.16 6.51 -16.31
C GLY A 1 -0.44 5.31 -16.91
N ASN A 2 0.87 5.12 -16.63
CA ASN A 2 1.70 4.08 -17.23
C ASN A 2 2.67 3.42 -16.20
N PRO A 3 2.57 2.09 -15.95
CA PRO A 3 3.43 1.39 -15.00
C PRO A 3 4.84 1.03 -15.51
N ALA A 4 5.16 1.23 -16.78
CA ALA A 4 6.35 0.66 -17.44
C ALA A 4 7.69 0.99 -16.74
N GLU A 5 7.87 2.22 -16.25
CA GLU A 5 9.10 2.59 -15.52
C GLU A 5 9.23 1.86 -14.18
N LEU A 6 8.11 1.61 -13.48
CA LEU A 6 8.13 0.85 -12.24
C LEU A 6 8.36 -0.64 -12.52
N GLU A 7 7.80 -1.19 -13.60
CA GLU A 7 8.08 -2.55 -14.04
C GLU A 7 9.56 -2.75 -14.36
N LYS A 8 10.16 -1.80 -15.09
CA LYS A 8 11.60 -1.78 -15.38
C LYS A 8 12.43 -1.73 -14.09
N SER A 9 12.05 -0.88 -13.14
CA SER A 9 12.71 -0.78 -11.82
C SER A 9 12.57 -2.07 -10.99
N LEU A 10 11.44 -2.76 -11.07
CA LEU A 10 11.26 -4.05 -10.40
C LEU A 10 12.11 -5.14 -11.06
N ALA A 11 12.21 -5.15 -12.38
CA ALA A 11 13.04 -6.10 -13.13
C ALA A 11 14.54 -5.93 -12.84
N THR A 12 15.02 -4.70 -12.59
CA THR A 12 16.42 -4.49 -12.18
C THR A 12 16.72 -5.06 -10.79
N ARG A 13 15.70 -5.32 -9.94
CA ARG A 13 15.90 -6.02 -8.66
C ARG A 13 16.20 -7.51 -8.83
N THR A 14 15.91 -8.09 -9.99
CA THR A 14 16.33 -9.44 -10.36
C THR A 14 17.53 -9.42 -11.31
N ALA A 15 18.13 -8.25 -11.53
CA ALA A 15 19.31 -8.14 -12.37
C ALA A 15 20.55 -8.73 -11.68
N THR A 16 21.52 -9.02 -12.53
CA THR A 16 22.83 -9.51 -12.15
C THR A 16 23.89 -8.44 -12.41
N ASP A 17 24.98 -8.48 -11.65
CA ASP A 17 26.16 -7.69 -11.96
C ASP A 17 26.89 -8.19 -13.23
N SER A 18 28.01 -7.55 -13.59
CA SER A 18 28.83 -7.89 -14.75
C SER A 18 29.42 -9.31 -14.71
N ALA A 19 29.42 -9.96 -13.54
CA ALA A 19 29.86 -11.34 -13.35
C ALA A 19 28.68 -12.34 -13.28
N GLY A 20 27.45 -11.89 -13.54
CA GLY A 20 26.25 -12.75 -13.49
C GLY A 20 25.75 -13.04 -12.07
N ARG A 21 26.25 -12.33 -11.05
CA ARG A 21 25.79 -12.52 -9.66
C ARG A 21 24.53 -11.71 -9.42
N PRO A 22 23.44 -12.29 -8.88
CA PRO A 22 22.21 -11.56 -8.66
C PRO A 22 22.40 -10.53 -7.54
N PHE A 23 21.78 -9.35 -7.69
CA PHE A 23 21.84 -8.29 -6.66
C PHE A 23 21.16 -8.69 -5.34
N TYR A 24 20.23 -9.63 -5.39
CA TYR A 24 19.58 -10.23 -4.22
C TYR A 24 19.61 -11.74 -4.34
N ASN A 25 19.72 -12.46 -3.23
CA ASN A 25 19.66 -13.92 -3.25
C ASN A 25 18.25 -14.37 -3.69
N PRO A 26 18.09 -14.96 -4.90
CA PRO A 26 16.78 -15.37 -5.39
C PRO A 26 16.35 -16.69 -4.75
N ASN A 27 17.27 -17.42 -4.11
CA ASN A 27 17.03 -18.75 -3.60
C ASN A 27 16.12 -18.67 -2.36
N PRO A 28 14.99 -19.39 -2.37
CA PRO A 28 14.15 -19.52 -1.20
C PRO A 28 14.91 -20.18 -0.04
N GLY A 29 14.64 -19.72 1.18
CA GLY A 29 15.05 -20.42 2.40
C GLY A 29 14.16 -21.65 2.69
N PRO A 30 14.37 -22.33 3.82
CA PRO A 30 13.57 -23.50 4.22
C PRO A 30 12.06 -23.24 4.36
N ASP A 31 11.67 -21.99 4.53
CA ASP A 31 10.28 -21.52 4.59
C ASP A 31 9.67 -21.17 3.22
N GLY A 32 10.41 -21.42 2.12
CA GLY A 32 9.94 -21.16 0.76
C GLY A 32 9.96 -19.68 0.34
N LEU A 33 10.56 -18.80 1.16
CA LEU A 33 10.64 -17.36 0.87
C LEU A 33 12.09 -16.91 0.62
N ASN A 34 12.27 -16.05 -0.38
CA ASN A 34 13.57 -15.47 -0.70
C ASN A 34 13.86 -14.19 0.11
N SER A 35 15.06 -13.63 -0.04
CA SER A 35 15.47 -12.45 0.74
C SER A 35 14.62 -11.21 0.45
N GLN A 36 14.11 -11.06 -0.78
CA GLN A 36 13.24 -9.92 -1.14
C GLN A 36 11.89 -9.98 -0.43
N GLN A 37 11.32 -11.19 -0.30
CA GLN A 37 10.06 -11.42 0.41
C GLN A 37 10.19 -11.24 1.93
N LYS A 38 11.41 -11.31 2.48
CA LYS A 38 11.73 -11.16 3.91
C LYS A 38 12.22 -9.77 4.30
N ILE A 39 12.19 -8.79 3.39
CA ILE A 39 12.57 -7.41 3.70
C ILE A 39 11.58 -6.86 4.74
N ILE A 40 12.10 -6.34 5.84
CA ILE A 40 11.31 -5.55 6.79
C ILE A 40 11.09 -4.18 6.17
N THR A 41 9.83 -3.81 5.98
CA THR A 41 9.44 -2.51 5.46
C THR A 41 8.88 -1.66 6.59
N PHE A 42 9.22 -0.37 6.62
CA PHE A 42 8.70 0.58 7.59
C PHE A 42 8.61 1.96 6.95
N ILE A 43 7.70 2.79 7.45
CA ILE A 43 7.60 4.20 7.07
C ILE A 43 8.42 5.07 8.05
N GLU A 44 8.54 4.62 9.30
CA GLU A 44 9.25 5.32 10.37
C GLU A 44 9.84 4.30 11.35
N ASN A 45 10.92 4.66 12.05
CA ASN A 45 11.57 3.82 13.05
C ASN A 45 12.16 4.68 14.19
N HIS A 46 13.07 4.13 14.99
CA HIS A 46 13.69 4.79 16.14
C HIS A 46 14.97 5.58 15.80
N ASP A 47 15.47 5.50 14.57
CA ASP A 47 16.78 6.02 14.16
C ASP A 47 16.61 7.25 13.26
N GLY A 48 17.18 8.39 13.69
CA GLY A 48 17.62 9.53 12.86
C GLY A 48 16.61 10.25 11.96
N LEU A 49 15.39 9.78 11.84
CA LEU A 49 14.34 10.39 11.03
C LEU A 49 13.18 10.75 11.97
N ASN A 50 12.71 11.99 11.88
CA ASN A 50 11.45 12.39 12.52
C ASN A 50 10.35 11.37 12.17
N ARG A 51 9.30 11.31 13.00
CA ARG A 51 8.12 10.48 12.65
C ARG A 51 7.61 10.82 11.26
N PHE A 52 6.95 9.89 10.58
CA PHE A 52 6.34 10.23 9.29
C PHE A 52 5.31 11.35 9.44
N ARG A 53 4.55 11.33 10.54
CA ARG A 53 3.58 12.37 10.88
C ARG A 53 4.25 13.58 11.58
N VAL A 54 5.16 14.23 10.88
CA VAL A 54 5.71 15.54 11.27
C VAL A 54 4.71 16.68 11.08
N ALA A 55 5.06 17.89 11.52
CA ALA A 55 4.30 19.11 11.25
C ALA A 55 3.96 19.25 9.75
N GLY A 56 2.68 19.45 9.45
CA GLY A 56 2.15 19.56 8.08
C GLY A 56 1.70 18.24 7.44
N ILE A 57 2.01 17.09 8.05
CA ILE A 57 1.48 15.79 7.61
C ILE A 57 0.19 15.47 8.37
N THR A 58 -0.92 15.37 7.63
CA THR A 58 -2.23 15.08 8.22
C THR A 58 -2.30 13.64 8.72
N GLU A 59 -3.17 13.38 9.71
CA GLU A 59 -3.47 12.01 10.14
C GLU A 59 -3.90 11.12 8.96
N GLN A 60 -4.68 11.67 8.02
CA GLN A 60 -5.15 10.94 6.85
C GLN A 60 -4.01 10.49 5.94
N ARG A 61 -3.00 11.36 5.71
CA ARG A 61 -1.79 10.98 4.94
C ARG A 61 -0.96 9.92 5.68
N ASN A 62 -0.85 10.03 7.00
CA ASN A 62 -0.20 8.99 7.80
C ASN A 62 -0.91 7.64 7.64
N ARG A 63 -2.23 7.61 7.80
CA ARG A 63 -3.04 6.39 7.62
C ARG A 63 -2.90 5.80 6.22
N LEU A 64 -2.90 6.63 5.17
CA LEU A 64 -2.66 6.19 3.79
C LEU A 64 -1.28 5.53 3.63
N ALA A 65 -0.23 6.11 4.21
CA ALA A 65 1.12 5.54 4.18
C ALA A 65 1.17 4.16 4.86
N GLN A 66 0.48 4.00 6.00
CA GLN A 66 0.39 2.70 6.68
C GLN A 66 -0.43 1.69 5.89
N ALA A 67 -1.49 2.12 5.20
CA ALA A 67 -2.26 1.27 4.31
C ALA A 67 -1.42 0.75 3.13
N LEU A 68 -0.58 1.61 2.56
CA LEU A 68 0.38 1.24 1.53
C LEU A 68 1.41 0.23 2.07
N LEU A 69 1.99 0.49 3.25
CA LEU A 69 2.92 -0.42 3.93
C LEU A 69 2.32 -1.83 4.12
N LEU A 70 1.06 -1.90 4.57
CA LEU A 70 0.36 -3.16 4.84
C LEU A 70 -0.11 -3.90 3.58
N THR A 71 0.00 -3.31 2.39
CA THR A 71 -0.43 -3.91 1.12
C THR A 71 0.72 -4.19 0.15
N LEU A 72 1.86 -3.51 0.31
CA LEU A 72 3.08 -3.77 -0.45
C LEU A 72 3.79 -5.09 -0.04
N PRO A 73 4.74 -5.57 -0.88
CA PRO A 73 5.61 -6.70 -0.54
C PRO A 73 6.49 -6.43 0.68
N GLY A 74 6.85 -7.49 1.40
CA GLY A 74 7.72 -7.44 2.58
C GLY A 74 6.98 -7.72 3.89
N ILE A 75 7.72 -7.59 5.00
CA ILE A 75 7.22 -7.74 6.36
C ILE A 75 6.99 -6.34 6.92
N PRO A 76 5.73 -5.87 7.01
CA PRO A 76 5.45 -4.52 7.50
C PRO A 76 5.78 -4.42 8.99
N CYS A 77 6.58 -3.42 9.34
CA CYS A 77 6.92 -3.06 10.71
C CYS A 77 6.29 -1.71 11.03
N LEU A 78 5.37 -1.71 12.01
CA LEU A 78 4.71 -0.52 12.52
C LEU A 78 5.47 -0.02 13.74
N TYR A 79 5.87 1.24 13.74
CA TYR A 79 6.49 1.87 14.89
C TYR A 79 5.42 2.24 15.93
N TYR A 80 5.76 2.20 17.22
CA TYR A 80 4.78 2.49 18.27
C TYR A 80 4.22 3.91 18.13
N GLY A 81 2.96 4.10 18.49
CA GLY A 81 2.24 5.36 18.36
C GLY A 81 1.62 5.59 16.98
N THR A 82 2.10 4.92 15.93
CA THR A 82 1.50 4.99 14.58
C THR A 82 0.05 4.48 14.59
N GLU A 83 -0.27 3.52 15.46
CA GLU A 83 -1.61 2.99 15.70
C GLU A 83 -2.60 4.04 16.24
N TYR A 84 -2.10 5.18 16.72
CA TYR A 84 -2.89 6.34 17.12
C TYR A 84 -2.57 7.58 16.28
N ALA A 85 -1.86 7.38 15.16
CA ALA A 85 -1.32 8.45 14.33
C ALA A 85 -0.59 9.52 15.14
N LEU A 86 0.28 9.13 16.07
CA LEU A 86 1.05 10.05 16.92
C LEU A 86 1.80 11.09 16.06
N ALA A 87 1.60 12.38 16.33
CA ALA A 87 2.25 13.48 15.63
C ALA A 87 3.54 13.93 16.33
N ASP A 88 4.57 14.16 15.54
CA ASP A 88 5.78 14.89 15.94
C ASP A 88 5.64 16.35 15.48
N GLU A 89 5.18 17.22 16.36
CA GLU A 89 4.94 18.64 16.04
C GLU A 89 6.24 19.46 15.89
N ALA A 90 7.35 18.97 16.45
CA ALA A 90 8.66 19.64 16.36
C ALA A 90 9.41 19.25 15.08
N GLY A 91 9.19 18.02 14.60
CA GLY A 91 9.74 17.51 13.35
C GLY A 91 9.20 18.26 12.13
N LYS A 92 10.01 18.30 11.07
CA LYS A 92 9.67 18.90 9.77
C LYS A 92 10.06 17.96 8.63
N THR A 93 9.31 18.02 7.54
CA THR A 93 9.61 17.24 6.34
C THR A 93 10.98 17.61 5.77
N GLY A 94 11.79 16.60 5.42
CA GLY A 94 13.11 16.81 4.83
C GLY A 94 14.18 17.32 5.81
N GLN A 95 13.94 17.19 7.12
CA GLN A 95 14.92 17.52 8.15
C GLN A 95 15.16 16.29 9.03
N ASP A 96 16.43 16.01 9.31
CA ASP A 96 16.83 14.98 10.26
C ASP A 96 16.79 15.55 11.67
N GLY A 97 16.25 14.77 12.60
CA GLY A 97 16.01 15.21 13.96
C GLY A 97 15.67 14.06 14.90
N GLU A 98 15.79 14.32 16.19
CA GLU A 98 15.56 13.34 17.26
C GLU A 98 14.19 13.49 17.92
N SER A 99 13.35 14.41 17.43
CA SER A 99 12.05 14.75 18.03
C SER A 99 11.04 13.59 17.97
N GLY A 100 11.22 12.65 17.04
CA GLY A 100 10.33 11.49 16.89
C GLY A 100 10.36 10.49 18.06
N ARG A 101 11.37 10.57 18.94
CA ARG A 101 11.55 9.71 20.13
C ARG A 101 10.68 10.17 21.31
N MET A 102 9.38 10.17 21.11
CA MET A 102 8.41 10.68 22.09
C MET A 102 7.83 9.56 22.94
N MET A 103 7.68 9.80 24.24
CA MET A 103 6.88 8.93 25.09
C MET A 103 5.43 8.93 24.59
N PHE A 104 4.89 7.76 24.27
CA PHE A 104 3.50 7.65 23.81
C PHE A 104 2.52 7.47 24.98
N TYR A 105 2.87 6.57 25.90
CA TYR A 105 2.11 6.36 27.13
C TYR A 105 2.78 7.11 28.29
N HIS A 106 2.20 8.24 28.66
CA HIS A 106 2.63 9.01 29.84
C HIS A 106 1.91 8.54 31.10
N LYS A 107 2.57 8.65 32.25
CA LYS A 107 1.94 8.44 33.57
C LYS A 107 0.69 9.32 33.74
N ASN A 108 0.76 10.56 33.25
CA ASN A 108 -0.33 11.53 33.21
C ASN A 108 -0.42 12.12 31.80
N GLY A 109 -1.60 12.17 31.20
CA GLY A 109 -1.85 12.90 29.94
C GLY A 109 -1.59 12.15 28.62
N GLY A 110 -1.25 10.85 28.66
CA GLY A 110 -1.20 9.99 27.47
C GLY A 110 -2.57 9.37 27.14
N PRO A 111 -2.76 8.84 25.92
CA PRO A 111 -4.02 8.19 25.57
C PRO A 111 -4.17 6.87 26.32
N THR A 112 -5.40 6.58 26.74
CA THR A 112 -5.77 5.27 27.25
C THR A 112 -5.83 4.24 26.12
N VAL A 113 -5.70 2.95 26.46
CA VAL A 113 -5.86 1.86 25.49
C VAL A 113 -7.23 1.92 24.79
N ARG A 114 -8.27 2.34 25.51
CA ARG A 114 -9.62 2.49 24.94
C ARG A 114 -9.67 3.59 23.89
N GLU A 115 -9.05 4.73 24.15
CA GLU A 115 -8.96 5.83 23.18
C GLU A 115 -8.17 5.40 21.95
N VAL A 116 -7.02 4.74 22.14
CA VAL A 116 -6.21 4.21 21.03
C VAL A 116 -7.04 3.27 20.16
N LYS A 117 -7.69 2.26 20.75
CA LYS A 117 -8.55 1.31 20.01
C LYS A 117 -9.76 1.95 19.33
N SER A 118 -10.21 3.11 19.81
CA SER A 118 -11.33 3.85 19.23
C SER A 118 -10.92 4.76 18.07
N SER A 119 -9.64 5.07 17.94
CA SER A 119 -9.09 5.94 16.89
C SER A 119 -9.29 5.36 15.49
N ALA A 120 -9.33 6.24 14.48
CA ALA A 120 -9.44 5.82 13.09
C ALA A 120 -8.20 5.04 12.65
N ALA A 121 -7.00 5.50 13.05
CA ALA A 121 -5.74 4.84 12.74
C ALA A 121 -5.70 3.38 13.22
N PHE A 122 -6.07 3.12 14.49
CA PHE A 122 -6.06 1.76 15.03
C PHE A 122 -7.04 0.85 14.30
N LYS A 123 -8.27 1.34 14.05
CA LYS A 123 -9.32 0.57 13.37
C LYS A 123 -8.89 0.19 11.95
N GLU A 124 -8.36 1.13 11.19
CA GLU A 124 -7.91 0.86 9.82
C GLU A 124 -6.71 -0.08 9.79
N ILE A 125 -5.69 0.16 10.61
CA ILE A 125 -4.53 -0.74 10.72
C ILE A 125 -4.98 -2.15 11.10
N SER A 126 -5.92 -2.28 12.03
CA SER A 126 -6.48 -3.59 12.43
C SER A 126 -7.20 -4.28 11.28
N GLN A 127 -8.02 -3.56 10.52
CA GLN A 127 -8.72 -4.11 9.35
C GLN A 127 -7.76 -4.53 8.24
N LEU A 128 -6.76 -3.70 7.94
CA LEU A 128 -5.71 -4.00 6.96
C LEU A 128 -4.86 -5.20 7.38
N ALA A 129 -4.48 -5.29 8.66
CA ALA A 129 -3.73 -6.41 9.19
C ALA A 129 -4.54 -7.72 9.12
N ALA A 130 -5.83 -7.66 9.46
CA ALA A 130 -6.74 -8.80 9.33
C ALA A 130 -6.89 -9.24 7.86
N LEU A 131 -7.06 -8.29 6.93
CA LEU A 131 -7.14 -8.57 5.49
C LEU A 131 -5.84 -9.18 4.96
N ARG A 132 -4.68 -8.62 5.33
CA ARG A 132 -3.37 -9.16 4.97
C ARG A 132 -3.18 -10.58 5.51
N ALA A 133 -3.72 -10.88 6.69
CA ALA A 133 -3.67 -12.21 7.27
C ALA A 133 -4.55 -13.21 6.51
N SER A 134 -5.76 -12.79 6.07
CA SER A 134 -6.72 -13.63 5.36
C SER A 134 -6.42 -13.80 3.87
N MET A 135 -5.62 -12.91 3.26
CA MET A 135 -5.25 -12.98 1.84
C MET A 135 -3.75 -13.23 1.65
N PRO A 136 -3.32 -14.49 1.45
CA PRO A 136 -1.89 -14.84 1.32
C PRO A 136 -1.13 -14.04 0.26
N VAL A 137 -1.80 -13.69 -0.85
CA VAL A 137 -1.19 -12.90 -1.94
C VAL A 137 -0.69 -11.53 -1.48
N LEU A 138 -1.31 -10.91 -0.46
CA LEU A 138 -0.83 -9.65 0.11
C LEU A 138 0.50 -9.83 0.87
N ARG A 139 0.81 -11.02 1.39
CA ARG A 139 2.07 -11.30 2.10
C ARG A 139 3.17 -11.67 1.13
N THR A 140 2.96 -12.71 0.32
CA THR A 140 4.03 -13.38 -0.42
C THR A 140 3.88 -13.29 -1.94
N GLY A 141 2.74 -12.79 -2.43
CA GLY A 141 2.42 -12.76 -3.86
C GLY A 141 3.28 -11.78 -4.66
N LYS A 142 3.40 -12.05 -5.96
CA LYS A 142 4.09 -11.19 -6.93
C LYS A 142 3.43 -9.82 -6.99
N LEU A 143 4.24 -8.77 -7.12
CA LEU A 143 3.77 -7.39 -7.32
C LEU A 143 3.70 -7.11 -8.83
N HIS A 144 2.56 -6.59 -9.27
CA HIS A 144 2.37 -6.11 -10.64
C HIS A 144 1.94 -4.65 -10.59
N PRO A 145 2.81 -3.67 -10.91
CA PRO A 145 2.38 -2.31 -11.16
C PRO A 145 1.27 -2.26 -12.21
N LEU A 146 0.22 -1.49 -11.99
CA LEU A 146 -0.92 -1.39 -12.93
C LEU A 146 -1.13 0.03 -13.43
N TRP A 147 -0.98 1.00 -12.54
CA TRP A 147 -1.20 2.41 -12.84
C TRP A 147 -0.25 3.24 -12.02
N VAL A 148 0.47 4.15 -12.69
CA VAL A 148 1.23 5.22 -12.07
C VAL A 148 0.97 6.43 -12.94
N ASP A 149 0.51 7.54 -12.37
CA ASP A 149 0.44 8.76 -13.17
C ASP A 149 1.83 9.22 -13.60
N SER A 150 1.87 9.96 -14.70
CA SER A 150 3.08 10.28 -15.45
C SER A 150 4.05 11.17 -14.66
N GLY A 151 4.88 10.55 -13.81
CA GLY A 151 5.99 11.18 -13.08
C GLY A 151 5.55 12.33 -12.15
N ALA A 152 6.48 12.93 -11.42
CA ALA A 152 6.21 14.08 -10.54
C ALA A 152 5.96 15.40 -11.32
N GLY A 153 5.19 15.35 -12.41
CA GLY A 153 4.84 16.47 -13.28
C GLY A 153 3.44 17.01 -13.02
N GLY A 154 3.05 18.10 -13.70
CA GLY A 154 1.74 18.76 -13.51
C GLY A 154 0.50 17.95 -13.92
N THR A 155 0.69 16.73 -14.44
CA THR A 155 -0.38 15.78 -14.79
C THR A 155 -0.51 14.63 -13.79
N ASP A 156 0.33 14.59 -12.74
CA ASP A 156 0.18 13.63 -11.63
C ASP A 156 -1.07 13.97 -10.83
N ASP A 157 -2.05 13.08 -10.87
CA ASP A 157 -3.29 13.26 -10.15
C ASP A 157 -3.28 12.59 -8.77
N GLY A 158 -2.19 11.87 -8.45
CA GLY A 158 -1.92 11.21 -7.19
C GLY A 158 -2.34 9.74 -7.12
N VAL A 159 -2.74 9.11 -8.24
CA VAL A 159 -3.20 7.71 -8.25
C VAL A 159 -2.07 6.72 -8.52
N PHE A 160 -2.02 5.69 -7.68
CA PHE A 160 -1.13 4.55 -7.84
C PHE A 160 -1.92 3.24 -7.68
N ALA A 161 -1.76 2.30 -8.60
CA ALA A 161 -2.39 0.98 -8.48
C ALA A 161 -1.42 -0.16 -8.78
N PHE A 162 -1.63 -1.27 -8.09
CA PHE A 162 -0.87 -2.50 -8.27
C PHE A 162 -1.71 -3.74 -7.96
N ALA A 163 -1.36 -4.89 -8.54
CA ALA A 163 -1.89 -6.18 -8.14
C ALA A 163 -0.88 -6.98 -7.32
N ARG A 164 -1.42 -7.84 -6.45
CA ARG A 164 -0.69 -8.88 -5.73
C ARG A 164 -1.25 -10.24 -6.12
N SER A 165 -0.44 -11.14 -6.69
CA SER A 165 -0.95 -12.42 -7.20
C SER A 165 -0.18 -13.64 -6.69
N ALA A 166 -0.85 -14.79 -6.70
CA ALA A 166 -0.18 -16.09 -6.71
C ALA A 166 0.64 -16.25 -8.00
N ASP A 167 1.56 -17.21 -8.01
CA ASP A 167 2.48 -17.44 -9.13
C ASP A 167 1.78 -17.78 -10.44
N ASP A 168 0.64 -18.46 -10.35
CA ASP A 168 -0.17 -18.89 -11.48
C ASP A 168 -1.18 -17.84 -11.96
N GLY A 169 -1.23 -16.67 -11.29
CA GLY A 169 -2.16 -15.59 -11.59
C GLY A 169 -3.64 -15.88 -11.30
N GLY A 170 -3.99 -17.03 -10.73
CA GLY A 170 -5.37 -17.45 -10.49
C GLY A 170 -6.02 -16.79 -9.29
N THR A 171 -5.23 -16.54 -8.24
CA THR A 171 -5.63 -15.77 -7.07
C THR A 171 -4.90 -14.45 -7.06
N PHE A 172 -5.62 -13.33 -6.96
CA PHE A 172 -5.01 -12.01 -6.87
C PHE A 172 -5.89 -10.98 -6.17
N ALA A 173 -5.25 -9.92 -5.70
CA ALA A 173 -5.87 -8.72 -5.19
C ALA A 173 -5.38 -7.52 -6.01
N VAL A 174 -6.23 -6.51 -6.20
CA VAL A 174 -5.89 -5.22 -6.82
C VAL A 174 -5.98 -4.15 -5.74
N VAL A 175 -4.95 -3.32 -5.65
CA VAL A 175 -4.85 -2.22 -4.69
C VAL A 175 -4.79 -0.92 -5.46
N VAL A 176 -5.68 0.02 -5.16
CA VAL A 176 -5.73 1.36 -5.76
C VAL A 176 -5.57 2.38 -4.66
N VAL A 177 -4.61 3.28 -4.80
CA VAL A 177 -4.17 4.27 -3.82
C VAL A 177 -4.35 5.65 -4.42
N ASN A 178 -4.82 6.60 -3.63
CA ASN A 178 -5.01 7.98 -4.05
C ASN A 178 -4.40 8.94 -3.01
N ALA A 179 -3.34 9.63 -3.40
CA ALA A 179 -2.67 10.63 -2.58
C ALA A 179 -3.28 12.05 -2.71
N SER A 180 -4.22 12.27 -3.63
CA SER A 180 -4.94 13.54 -3.78
C SER A 180 -5.94 13.77 -2.65
N ASP A 181 -6.26 15.04 -2.41
CA ASP A 181 -7.34 15.51 -1.54
C ASP A 181 -8.75 15.39 -2.17
N LYS A 182 -8.85 14.88 -3.40
CA LYS A 182 -10.09 14.68 -4.14
C LYS A 182 -10.25 13.21 -4.53
N PRO A 183 -11.50 12.69 -4.63
CA PRO A 183 -11.73 11.37 -5.20
C PRO A 183 -11.15 11.25 -6.62
N ARG A 184 -10.74 10.03 -6.97
CA ARG A 184 -10.11 9.70 -8.25
C ARG A 184 -10.65 8.40 -8.83
N VAL A 185 -10.31 8.14 -10.08
CA VAL A 185 -10.60 6.92 -10.83
C VAL A 185 -9.36 6.56 -11.65
N THR A 186 -9.12 5.27 -11.91
CA THR A 186 -7.97 4.77 -12.67
C THR A 186 -8.09 4.98 -14.19
N THR A 187 -8.43 6.20 -14.61
CA THR A 187 -8.47 6.65 -16.01
C THR A 187 -8.15 8.14 -16.09
N ASP A 188 -7.48 8.55 -17.17
CA ASP A 188 -7.27 9.97 -17.52
C ASP A 188 -8.24 10.46 -18.62
N GLY A 189 -9.29 9.67 -18.89
CA GLY A 189 -10.28 9.91 -19.93
C GLY A 189 -9.89 9.39 -21.32
N THR A 190 -8.63 9.05 -21.54
CA THR A 190 -8.14 8.42 -22.79
C THR A 190 -7.67 6.99 -22.51
N ASP A 191 -6.81 6.84 -21.50
CA ASP A 191 -6.30 5.56 -21.05
C ASP A 191 -7.10 5.07 -19.83
N HIS A 192 -7.25 3.75 -19.75
CA HIS A 192 -7.94 3.07 -18.68
C HIS A 192 -7.02 1.96 -18.15
N MET A 193 -6.99 1.78 -16.83
CA MET A 193 -6.22 0.69 -16.23
C MET A 193 -6.68 -0.66 -16.79
N ARG A 194 -5.74 -1.59 -16.96
CA ARG A 194 -5.99 -2.98 -17.36
C ARG A 194 -5.14 -3.90 -16.52
N LEU A 195 -5.61 -5.13 -16.32
CA LEU A 195 -4.79 -6.16 -15.67
C LEU A 195 -3.86 -6.83 -16.70
N PRO A 196 -2.61 -7.15 -16.31
CA PRO A 196 -1.66 -7.76 -17.23
C PRO A 196 -2.09 -9.19 -17.59
N PRO A 197 -1.69 -9.72 -18.76
CA PRO A 197 -2.05 -11.08 -19.22
C PRO A 197 -1.64 -12.21 -18.27
N GLY A 198 -0.68 -11.96 -17.37
CA GLY A 198 -0.26 -12.91 -16.35
C GLY A 198 -1.29 -13.15 -15.24
N LEU A 199 -2.38 -12.37 -15.18
CA LEU A 199 -3.50 -12.60 -14.25
C LEU A 199 -4.65 -13.29 -14.97
N LYS A 200 -5.18 -14.38 -14.39
CA LYS A 200 -6.32 -15.13 -14.96
C LYS A 200 -7.61 -14.36 -14.67
N THR A 201 -7.97 -13.43 -15.55
CA THR A 201 -9.10 -12.50 -15.37
C THR A 201 -10.42 -13.00 -15.94
N GLU A 202 -10.37 -13.96 -16.87
CA GLU A 202 -11.55 -14.50 -17.55
C GLU A 202 -12.55 -15.08 -16.53
N GLY A 203 -13.82 -14.69 -16.64
CA GLY A 203 -14.87 -15.12 -15.73
C GLY A 203 -14.76 -14.60 -14.29
N LYS A 204 -13.84 -13.67 -13.98
CA LYS A 204 -13.67 -13.10 -12.64
C LYS A 204 -14.25 -11.70 -12.50
N VAL A 205 -14.61 -11.37 -11.26
CA VAL A 205 -14.98 -10.02 -10.83
C VAL A 205 -14.06 -9.52 -9.71
N LEU A 206 -13.80 -8.22 -9.72
CA LEU A 206 -13.14 -7.48 -8.65
C LEU A 206 -14.19 -6.95 -7.69
N ARG A 207 -14.10 -7.38 -6.43
CA ARG A 207 -14.98 -6.94 -5.35
C ARG A 207 -14.21 -6.12 -4.32
N PRO A 208 -14.66 -4.92 -3.92
CA PRO A 208 -14.00 -4.17 -2.85
C PRO A 208 -14.12 -4.92 -1.53
N LEU A 209 -12.97 -5.25 -0.92
CA LEU A 209 -12.87 -5.93 0.37
C LEU A 209 -12.61 -4.96 1.52
N LEU A 210 -11.89 -3.87 1.23
CA LEU A 210 -11.60 -2.83 2.20
C LEU A 210 -11.41 -1.49 1.49
N VAL A 211 -11.93 -0.44 2.11
CA VAL A 211 -11.81 0.95 1.66
C VAL A 211 -11.31 1.77 2.84
N THR A 212 -10.25 2.54 2.64
CA THR A 212 -9.77 3.57 3.56
C THR A 212 -9.96 4.94 2.92
N GLY A 213 -9.97 5.99 3.73
CA GLY A 213 -10.22 7.35 3.26
C GLY A 213 -11.44 7.99 3.91
N PRO A 214 -11.65 9.29 3.69
CA PRO A 214 -12.87 9.98 4.07
C PRO A 214 -14.03 9.63 3.12
N GLY A 215 -15.24 9.68 3.65
CA GLY A 215 -16.46 9.44 2.89
C GLY A 215 -16.93 7.98 2.93
N PRO A 216 -18.12 7.71 2.37
CA PRO A 216 -18.66 6.35 2.32
C PRO A 216 -17.79 5.48 1.41
N ALA A 217 -17.66 4.19 1.76
CA ALA A 217 -17.10 3.21 0.85
C ALA A 217 -17.84 3.27 -0.49
N PRO A 218 -17.15 3.25 -1.65
CA PRO A 218 -17.82 3.16 -2.95
C PRO A 218 -18.81 2.00 -2.91
N ALA A 219 -19.98 2.23 -3.51
CA ALA A 219 -21.06 1.25 -3.54
C ALA A 219 -20.50 -0.11 -3.99
N VAL A 220 -20.83 -1.17 -3.24
CA VAL A 220 -20.38 -2.53 -3.50
C VAL A 220 -20.91 -2.98 -4.85
N LYS A 221 -20.13 -2.77 -5.91
CA LYS A 221 -20.40 -3.27 -7.25
C LYS A 221 -19.18 -4.06 -7.67
N ASP A 222 -19.44 -5.30 -8.02
CA ASP A 222 -18.46 -6.15 -8.67
C ASP A 222 -18.13 -5.55 -10.04
N VAL A 223 -16.84 -5.42 -10.35
CA VAL A 223 -16.36 -4.95 -11.65
C VAL A 223 -15.76 -6.15 -12.40
N PRO A 224 -16.12 -6.42 -13.66
CA PRO A 224 -15.46 -7.47 -14.43
C PRO A 224 -13.94 -7.30 -14.42
N ALA A 225 -13.19 -8.35 -14.08
CA ALA A 225 -11.73 -8.28 -13.99
C ALA A 225 -11.07 -8.20 -15.38
N ALA A 226 -11.76 -8.65 -16.42
CA ALA A 226 -11.32 -8.56 -17.80
C ALA A 226 -11.70 -7.20 -18.43
N GLY A 227 -10.82 -6.66 -19.27
CA GLY A 227 -11.05 -5.42 -20.01
C GLY A 227 -10.50 -4.17 -19.33
N GLN A 228 -11.15 -3.02 -19.59
CA GLN A 228 -10.80 -1.73 -19.02
C GLN A 228 -11.39 -1.58 -17.61
N LEU A 229 -10.61 -1.01 -16.70
CA LEU A 229 -10.94 -0.88 -15.29
C LEU A 229 -10.91 0.59 -14.85
N ASP A 230 -12.08 1.09 -14.51
CA ASP A 230 -12.29 2.43 -13.95
C ASP A 230 -12.63 2.31 -12.46
N LEU A 231 -11.60 2.02 -11.66
CA LEU A 231 -11.77 1.79 -10.24
C LEU A 231 -11.72 3.12 -9.48
N ALA A 232 -12.86 3.48 -8.88
CA ALA A 232 -12.96 4.66 -8.04
C ALA A 232 -12.21 4.46 -6.71
N VAL A 233 -11.58 5.53 -6.24
CA VAL A 233 -10.84 5.57 -4.98
C VAL A 233 -11.09 6.90 -4.24
N PRO A 234 -11.40 6.87 -2.94
CA PRO A 234 -11.62 8.08 -2.15
C PRO A 234 -10.38 9.00 -2.11
N ALA A 235 -10.59 10.27 -1.79
CA ALA A 235 -9.49 11.20 -1.50
C ALA A 235 -8.57 10.66 -0.40
N SER A 236 -7.25 10.74 -0.54
CA SER A 236 -6.28 10.37 0.51
C SER A 236 -6.58 8.98 1.11
N GLY A 237 -6.95 8.04 0.24
CA GLY A 237 -7.54 6.76 0.59
C GLY A 237 -7.02 5.64 -0.31
N LEU A 238 -7.43 4.42 0.02
CA LEU A 238 -7.02 3.20 -0.66
C LEU A 238 -8.20 2.25 -0.76
N VAL A 239 -8.29 1.49 -1.86
CA VAL A 239 -9.23 0.36 -1.98
C VAL A 239 -8.46 -0.92 -2.28
N VAL A 240 -8.76 -1.98 -1.54
CA VAL A 240 -8.31 -3.35 -1.84
C VAL A 240 -9.47 -4.13 -2.44
N TYR A 241 -9.32 -4.56 -3.69
CA TYR A 241 -10.24 -5.44 -4.38
C TYR A 241 -9.71 -6.88 -4.36
N GLY A 242 -10.59 -7.85 -4.05
CA GLY A 242 -10.32 -9.27 -4.25
C GLY A 242 -10.90 -9.76 -5.58
N ALA A 243 -10.18 -10.63 -6.28
CA ALA A 243 -10.69 -11.30 -7.47
C ALA A 243 -11.43 -12.59 -7.10
N PHE A 244 -12.66 -12.75 -7.60
CA PHE A 244 -13.51 -13.91 -7.37
C PHE A 244 -14.11 -14.38 -8.68
N ASP A 245 -14.44 -15.67 -8.79
CA ASP A 245 -15.21 -16.16 -9.93
C ASP A 245 -16.62 -15.53 -9.92
N ALA A 246 -17.07 -15.07 -11.09
CA ALA A 246 -18.42 -14.59 -11.28
C ALA A 246 -19.41 -15.72 -10.97
N ARG A 247 -20.44 -15.43 -10.19
CA ARG A 247 -21.54 -16.37 -9.92
C ARG A 247 -22.62 -16.26 -10.97
#